data_AF-A0A2N0QM78-F1
#
_entry.id   AF-A0A2N0QM78-F1
#
_cell.length_a   1.000
_cell.length_b   1.000
_cell.length_c   1.000
_cell.angle_alpha   90.00
_cell.angle_beta   90.00
_cell.angle_gamma   90.00
#
_symmetry.space_group_name_H-M   'P 1'
#
loop_
_entity.id
_entity.type
_entity.pdbx_description
1 polymer ?
#
loop_
_entity_poly.entity_id
_entity_poly.type
_entity_poly.pdbx_seq_one_letter_code
_entity_poly.pdbx_strand_id
1 'polypeptide(L)'
;MPPNQVIIGLALFLTFFVMAPTLQEVNDNALQPLFNEEIGIEEAYDRASTPFKQFMAQHTRQEDLELFIKYNQAERPETVEEIPLTMLVPAFAL
;
A
#
# COMPACT_ATOMS: atom_id res chain seq x y z
N MET A 1 -18.24 15.44 22.92
CA MET A 1 -17.40 14.74 21.93
C MET A 1 -18.31 14.19 20.85
N PRO A 2 -17.98 14.31 19.55
CA PRO A 2 -18.78 13.70 18.50
C PRO A 2 -18.86 12.17 18.67
N PRO A 3 -19.94 11.52 18.23
CA PRO A 3 -20.07 10.07 18.34
C PRO A 3 -18.98 9.34 17.56
N ASN A 4 -18.44 8.24 18.09
CA ASN A 4 -17.37 7.46 17.44
C ASN A 4 -17.74 7.05 16.01
N GLN A 5 -19.00 6.72 15.75
CA GLN A 5 -19.50 6.38 14.41
C GLN A 5 -19.35 7.54 13.41
N VAL A 6 -19.57 8.78 13.85
CA VAL A 6 -19.41 9.96 13.00
C VAL A 6 -17.93 10.18 12.68
N ILE A 7 -17.04 10.00 13.66
CA ILE A 7 -15.59 10.11 13.45
C ILE A 7 -15.11 9.04 12.45
N ILE A 8 -15.56 7.79 12.61
CA ILE A 8 -15.20 6.69 11.69
C ILE A 8 -15.70 7.00 10.28
N GLY A 9 -16.93 7.47 10.13
CA GLY A 9 -17.49 7.83 8.83
C GLY A 9 -16.65 8.93 8.15
N LEU A 10 -16.34 10.01 8.87
CA LEU A 10 -15.50 11.09 8.36
C LEU A 10 -14.09 10.61 8.01
N ALA A 11 -13.48 9.78 8.86
CA ALA A 11 -12.16 9.22 8.61
C ALA A 11 -12.14 8.38 7.33
N LEU A 12 -13.15 7.52 7.13
CA LEU A 12 -13.25 6.69 5.93
C LEU A 12 -13.41 7.53 4.65
N PHE A 13 -14.24 8.58 4.71
CA PHE A 13 -14.38 9.53 3.60
C PHE A 13 -13.06 10.21 3.25
N LEU A 14 -12.31 10.68 4.25
CA LEU A 14 -10.99 11.27 4.05
C LEU A 14 -9.99 10.25 3.51
N THR A 15 -10.01 9.00 3.99
CA THR A 15 -9.17 7.92 3.47
C THR A 15 -9.41 7.72 1.98
N PHE A 16 -10.67 7.57 1.54
CA PHE A 16 -10.96 7.42 0.11
C PHE A 16 -10.59 8.65 -0.70
N PHE A 17 -10.79 9.85 -0.15
CA PHE A 17 -10.43 11.09 -0.83
C PHE A 17 -8.91 11.21 -1.06
N VAL A 18 -8.11 10.92 -0.02
CA VAL A 18 -6.65 10.97 -0.10
C VAL A 18 -6.09 9.83 -0.95
N MET A 19 -6.67 8.63 -0.85
CA MET A 19 -6.23 7.44 -1.58
C MET A 19 -6.78 7.34 -3.01
N ALA A 20 -7.60 8.28 -3.45
CA ALA A 20 -8.18 8.30 -4.80
C ALA A 20 -7.17 8.02 -5.93
N PRO A 21 -5.97 8.68 -6.01
CA PRO A 21 -5.00 8.39 -7.07
C PRO A 21 -4.47 6.94 -7.00
N THR A 22 -4.16 6.44 -5.80
CA THR A 22 -3.67 5.06 -5.60
C THR A 22 -4.72 4.04 -6.05
N LEU A 23 -5.99 4.26 -5.67
CA LEU A 23 -7.09 3.38 -6.05
C LEU A 23 -7.36 3.42 -7.57
N GLN A 24 -7.22 4.58 -8.19
CA GLN A 24 -7.35 4.73 -9.64
C GLN A 24 -6.26 3.94 -10.38
N GLU A 25 -5.02 4.04 -9.94
CA GLU A 25 -3.90 3.32 -10.55
C GLU A 25 -4.07 1.79 -10.44
N VAL A 26 -4.55 1.31 -9.29
CA VAL A 26 -4.88 -0.11 -9.08
C VAL A 26 -6.03 -0.55 -10.00
N ASN A 27 -7.06 0.28 -10.15
CA ASN A 27 -8.16 -0.03 -11.06
C ASN A 27 -7.67 -0.18 -12.50
N ASP A 28 -6.90 0.79 -12.99
CA ASP A 28 -6.53 0.87 -14.40
C ASP A 28 -5.47 -0.18 -14.78
N ASN A 29 -4.52 -0.46 -13.88
CA ASN A 29 -3.38 -1.32 -14.19
C ASN A 29 -3.54 -2.78 -13.74
N ALA A 30 -4.46 -3.06 -12.80
CA ALA A 30 -4.66 -4.41 -12.26
C ALA A 30 -6.11 -4.90 -12.38
N LEU A 31 -7.11 -4.13 -11.93
CA LEU A 31 -8.50 -4.64 -11.88
C LEU A 31 -9.16 -4.71 -13.25
N GLN A 32 -9.08 -3.66 -14.08
CA GLN A 32 -9.65 -3.67 -15.43
C GLN A 32 -9.01 -4.77 -16.30
N PRO A 33 -7.67 -4.90 -16.37
CA PRO A 33 -7.04 -5.98 -17.13
C PRO A 33 -7.41 -7.38 -16.61
N LEU A 34 -7.54 -7.56 -15.28
CA LEU A 34 -7.99 -8.82 -14.69
C LEU A 34 -9.42 -9.17 -15.10
N PHE A 35 -10.35 -8.22 -15.06
CA PHE A 35 -11.75 -8.44 -15.46
C PHE A 35 -11.92 -8.63 -16.97
N ASN A 36 -11.01 -8.07 -17.76
CA ASN A 36 -10.94 -8.31 -19.20
C ASN A 36 -10.20 -9.60 -19.56
N GLU A 37 -9.78 -10.40 -18.56
CA GLU A 37 -9.02 -11.64 -18.74
C GLU A 37 -7.68 -11.45 -19.47
N GLU A 38 -7.12 -10.23 -19.44
CA GLU A 38 -5.83 -9.88 -20.07
C GLU A 38 -4.64 -10.33 -19.22
N ILE A 39 -4.83 -10.40 -17.89
CA ILE A 39 -3.82 -10.87 -16.92
C ILE A 39 -4.41 -11.88 -15.95
N GLY A 40 -3.55 -12.72 -15.37
CA GLY A 40 -3.92 -13.62 -14.30
C GLY A 40 -4.01 -12.92 -12.93
N ILE A 41 -4.58 -13.61 -11.94
CA ILE A 41 -4.74 -13.10 -10.57
C ILE A 41 -3.37 -12.77 -9.92
N GLU A 42 -2.35 -13.59 -10.15
CA GLU A 42 -1.01 -13.37 -9.59
C GLU A 42 -0.39 -12.08 -10.13
N GLU A 43 -0.44 -11.86 -11.45
CA GLU A 43 0.06 -10.63 -12.07
C GLU A 43 -0.78 -9.40 -11.66
N ALA A 44 -2.10 -9.55 -11.54
CA ALA A 44 -2.95 -8.50 -11.01
C ALA A 44 -2.58 -8.12 -9.58
N TYR A 45 -2.24 -9.10 -8.73
CA TYR A 45 -1.77 -8.85 -7.37
C TYR A 45 -0.46 -8.07 -7.36
N ASP A 46 0.53 -8.48 -8.15
CA ASP A 46 1.82 -7.79 -8.22
C ASP A 46 1.64 -6.34 -8.67
N ARG A 47 0.89 -6.12 -9.75
CA ARG A 47 0.57 -4.77 -10.27
C ARG A 47 -0.22 -3.92 -9.27
N ALA A 48 -1.21 -4.51 -8.59
CA ALA A 48 -2.00 -3.80 -7.58
C ALA A 48 -1.19 -3.45 -6.34
N SER A 49 -0.20 -4.27 -5.98
CA SER A 49 0.61 -4.06 -4.78
C SER A 49 1.54 -2.85 -4.90
N THR A 50 2.04 -2.55 -6.10
CA THR A 50 3.03 -1.49 -6.34
C THR A 50 2.54 -0.09 -5.93
N PRO A 51 1.35 0.40 -6.35
CA PRO A 51 0.85 1.71 -5.91
C PRO A 51 0.70 1.82 -4.39
N PHE A 52 0.27 0.74 -3.72
CA PHE A 52 0.18 0.71 -2.27
C PHE A 52 1.56 0.76 -1.60
N LYS A 53 2.54 0.02 -2.13
CA LYS A 53 3.93 0.07 -1.63
C LYS A 53 4.51 1.47 -1.78
N GLN A 54 4.30 2.11 -2.93
CA GLN A 54 4.76 3.47 -3.18
C GLN A 54 4.14 4.49 -2.24
N PHE A 55 2.81 4.43 -2.05
CA PHE A 55 2.12 5.29 -1.09
C PHE A 55 2.66 5.10 0.35
N MET A 56 2.76 3.86 0.82
CA MET A 56 3.25 3.57 2.17
C MET A 56 4.70 4.02 2.34
N ALA A 57 5.58 3.73 1.37
CA ALA A 57 6.99 4.10 1.44
C ALA A 57 7.20 5.62 1.52
N GLN A 58 6.38 6.42 0.82
CA GLN A 58 6.43 7.88 0.90
C GLN A 58 6.04 8.43 2.27
N HIS A 59 5.22 7.70 3.02
CA HIS A 59 4.71 8.10 4.33
C HIS A 59 5.33 7.32 5.50
N THR A 60 6.26 6.40 5.22
CA THR A 60 6.98 5.63 6.24
C THR A 60 8.31 6.30 6.53
N ARG A 61 8.65 6.44 7.83
CA ARG A 61 9.95 6.98 8.22
C ARG A 61 11.05 5.96 7.88
N GLN A 62 12.16 6.45 7.34
CA GLN A 62 13.25 5.58 6.91
C GLN A 62 13.85 4.76 8.08
N GLU A 63 13.90 5.34 9.28
CA GLU A 63 14.37 4.66 10.51
C GLU A 63 13.52 3.43 10.85
N ASP A 64 12.19 3.56 10.72
CA ASP A 64 11.24 2.49 11.04
C ASP A 64 11.33 1.38 9.98
N LEU A 65 11.45 1.73 8.70
CA LEU A 65 11.70 0.75 7.64
C LEU A 65 13.02 0.00 7.83
N GLU A 66 14.10 0.70 8.18
CA GLU A 66 15.40 0.08 8.46
C GLU A 66 15.36 -0.87 9.65
N LEU A 67 14.56 -0.56 10.68
CA LEU A 67 14.36 -1.44 11.83
C LEU A 67 13.79 -2.80 11.40
N PHE A 68 12.77 -2.82 10.55
CA PHE A 68 12.15 -4.07 10.08
C PHE A 68 13.02 -4.83 9.07
N ILE A 69 13.78 -4.14 8.22
CA ILE A 69 14.75 -4.80 7.32
C ILE A 69 15.81 -5.53 8.15
N LYS A 70 16.39 -4.87 9.17
CA LYS A 70 17.39 -5.46 10.06
C LYS A 70 16.82 -6.63 10.87
N TYR A 71 15.60 -6.48 11.38
CA TYR A 71 14.94 -7.54 12.17
C TYR A 71 14.76 -8.83 11.37
N ASN A 72 14.39 -8.72 10.10
CA ASN A 72 14.17 -9.87 9.23
C ASN A 72 15.45 -10.40 8.56
N GLN A 73 16.62 -9.82 8.85
CA GLN A 73 17.90 -10.16 8.20
C GLN A 73 17.81 -10.13 6.66
N ALA A 74 16.93 -9.30 6.12
CA ALA A 74 16.72 -9.20 4.70
C ALA A 74 17.80 -8.33 4.05
N GLU A 75 18.13 -8.63 2.79
CA GLU A 75 18.93 -7.74 1.98
C GLU A 75 18.22 -6.39 1.85
N ARG A 76 19.01 -5.32 1.81
CA ARG A 76 18.46 -3.97 1.67
C ARG A 76 17.86 -3.83 0.26
N PRO A 77 16.55 -3.61 0.12
CA PRO A 77 15.94 -3.43 -1.19
C PRO A 77 16.46 -2.16 -1.84
N GLU A 78 16.70 -2.22 -3.15
CA GLU A 78 17.17 -1.08 -3.95
C GLU A 78 16.00 -0.21 -4.39
N THR A 79 14.82 -0.80 -4.55
CA THR A 79 13.60 -0.13 -5.00
C THR A 79 12.44 -0.35 -4.03
N VAL A 80 11.38 0.45 -4.18
CA VAL A 80 10.18 0.35 -3.33
C VAL A 80 9.39 -0.93 -3.63
N GLU A 81 9.45 -1.38 -4.89
CA GLU A 81 8.77 -2.57 -5.38
C GLU A 81 9.32 -3.85 -4.73
N GLU A 82 10.62 -3.86 -4.40
CA GLU A 82 11.29 -4.99 -3.74
C GLU A 82 10.95 -5.11 -2.26
N ILE A 83 10.40 -4.06 -1.64
CA ILE A 83 10.07 -4.09 -0.22
C ILE A 83 8.90 -5.07 0.00
N PRO A 84 9.07 -6.11 0.84
CA PRO A 84 7.98 -7.01 1.16
C PRO A 84 6.88 -6.28 1.95
N LEU A 85 5.61 -6.52 1.62
CA LEU A 85 4.47 -5.94 2.34
C LEU A 85 4.48 -6.33 3.83
N THR A 86 4.99 -7.51 4.16
CA THR A 86 5.15 -8.00 5.54
C THR A 86 6.08 -7.13 6.39
N MET A 87 6.94 -6.33 5.76
CA MET A 87 7.83 -5.36 6.42
C MET A 87 7.30 -3.94 6.31
N LEU A 88 6.77 -3.56 5.14
CA LEU A 88 6.33 -2.20 4.88
C LEU A 88 5.06 -1.82 5.65
N VAL A 89 4.10 -2.75 5.76
CA VAL A 89 2.84 -2.50 6.48
C VAL A 89 3.07 -2.18 7.97
N PRO A 90 3.83 -2.98 8.75
CA PRO A 90 4.09 -2.62 10.14
C PRO A 90 4.96 -1.36 10.28
N ALA A 91 5.89 -1.11 9.35
CA ALA A 91 6.69 0.12 9.36
C ALA A 91 5.84 1.39 9.11
N PHE A 92 4.82 1.32 8.25
CA PHE A 92 3.90 2.43 8.00
C PHE A 92 2.93 2.70 9.17
N ALA A 93 2.60 1.66 9.94
CA ALA A 93 1.66 1.77 11.05
C ALA A 93 2.27 2.34 12.34
N LEU A 94 3.60 2.42 12.43
CA LEU A 94 4.36 2.91 13.58
C LEU A 94 4.74 4.39 13.42
#